data_AF-A0A2G6FU59-F1
#
_entry.id   AF-A0A2G6FU59-F1
#
_cell.length_a   1.000
_cell.length_b   1.000
_cell.length_c   1.000
_cell.angle_alpha   90.00
_cell.angle_beta   90.00
_cell.angle_gamma   90.00
#
_symmetry.space_group_name_H-M   'P 1'
#
loop_
_entity.id
_entity.type
_entity.pdbx_description
1 polymer ?
#
loop_
_entity_poly.entity_id
_entity_poly.type
_entity_poly.pdbx_seq_one_letter_code
_entity_poly.pdbx_strand_id
1 'polypeptide(L)' 'MFGGISVPELIIVLIIILLVFGAGKLPEIGSGLGKAIKNFKNASSSKKNEEQKEQKTINNDKAD' A
#
# COMPACT_ATOMS: atom_id res chain seq x y z
N MET A 1 -8.66 15.27 -29.66
CA MET A 1 -9.79 14.63 -28.96
C MET A 1 -9.25 14.02 -27.68
N PHE A 2 -9.85 14.43 -26.57
CA PHE A 2 -9.42 14.20 -25.19
C PHE A 2 -9.44 12.70 -24.83
N GLY A 3 -8.27 12.13 -24.54
CA GLY A 3 -8.13 10.72 -24.15
C GLY A 3 -7.54 10.63 -22.75
N GLY A 4 -8.37 10.78 -21.73
CA GLY A 4 -7.97 10.57 -20.34
C GLY A 4 -8.88 11.33 -19.39
N ILE A 5 -9.31 10.65 -18.32
CA ILE A 5 -10.00 11.30 -17.19
C ILE A 5 -9.06 12.40 -16.70
N SER A 6 -9.48 13.63 -16.90
CA SER A 6 -8.76 14.80 -16.44
C SER A 6 -8.96 14.96 -14.92
N VAL A 7 -7.98 15.54 -14.24
CA VAL A 7 -8.04 15.79 -12.79
C VAL A 7 -9.35 16.52 -12.37
N PRO A 8 -9.87 17.51 -13.14
CA PRO A 8 -11.14 18.16 -12.82
C PRO A 8 -12.36 17.22 -12.79
N GLU A 9 -12.45 16.28 -13.75
CA GLU A 9 -13.55 15.31 -13.80
C GLU A 9 -13.52 14.37 -12.60
N LEU A 10 -12.32 13.96 -12.18
CA LEU A 10 -12.15 13.12 -11.00
C LEU A 10 -12.57 13.85 -9.72
N ILE A 11 -12.31 15.16 -9.61
CA ILE A 11 -12.75 16.00 -8.48
C ILE A 11 -14.29 16.07 -8.43
N ILE A 12 -14.95 16.24 -9.58
CA ILE A 12 -16.42 16.29 -9.64
C ILE A 12 -17.03 14.97 -9.17
N VAL A 13 -16.51 13.83 -9.65
CA VAL A 13 -16.96 12.51 -9.22
C VAL A 13 -16.71 12.32 -7.71
N LEU A 14 -15.55 12.77 -7.21
CA LEU A 14 -15.22 12.71 -5.79
C LEU A 14 -16.23 13.48 -4.95
N ILE A 15 -16.62 14.70 -5.36
CA ILE A 15 -17.64 15.50 -4.66
C ILE A 15 -18.98 14.75 -4.60
N ILE A 16 -19.42 14.11 -5.69
CA ILE A 16 -20.67 13.34 -5.70
C ILE A 16 -20.59 12.18 -4.70
N ILE A 17 -19.48 11.44 -4.68
CA ILE A 17 -19.24 10.35 -3.71
C ILE A 17 -19.26 10.90 -2.28
N LEU A 18 -18.64 12.06 -2.03
CA LEU A 18 -18.67 12.73 -0.73
C LEU A 18 -20.07 13.16 -0.31
N LEU A 19 -20.95 13.56 -1.23
CA LEU A 19 -22.33 13.91 -0.90
C LEU A 19 -23.16 12.67 -0.52
N VAL A 20 -22.94 11.54 -1.20
CA VAL A 20 -23.66 10.29 -0.93
C VAL A 20 -23.19 9.63 0.35
N PHE A 21 -21.87 9.51 0.54
CA PHE A 21 -21.29 8.78 1.68
C PHE A 21 -20.93 9.69 2.87
N GLY A 22 -20.81 11.00 2.65
CA GLY A 22 -20.31 11.96 3.63
C GLY A 22 -18.77 12.05 3.67
N ALA A 23 -18.25 13.25 3.97
CA ALA A 23 -16.81 13.51 4.07
C ALA A 23 -16.08 12.67 5.13
N GLY A 24 -16.78 12.25 6.18
CA GLY A 24 -16.20 11.47 7.27
C GLY A 24 -15.96 9.99 6.93
N LYS A 25 -16.69 9.41 5.97
CA LYS A 25 -16.60 7.98 5.66
C LYS A 25 -15.36 7.61 4.84
N LEU A 26 -14.86 8.52 4.00
CA LEU A 26 -13.63 8.29 3.23
C LEU A 26 -12.40 8.10 4.13
N PRO A 27 -12.11 8.99 5.12
CA PRO A 27 -11.02 8.78 6.07
C PRO A 27 -11.17 7.53 6.94
N GLU A 28 -12.40 7.18 7.33
CA GLU A 28 -12.71 6.00 8.14
C GLU A 28 -12.31 4.70 7.42
N ILE A 29 -12.76 4.56 6.16
CA ILE A 29 -12.42 3.40 5.31
C ILE A 29 -10.94 3.42 4.93
N GLY A 30 -10.40 4.60 4.59
CA GLY A 30 -8.99 4.78 4.22
C GLY A 30 -8.02 4.41 5.35
N SER A 31 -8.37 4.71 6.60
CA SER A 31 -7.56 4.34 7.76
C SER A 31 -7.51 2.82 7.96
N GLY A 32 -8.61 2.11 7.74
CA GLY A 32 -8.67 0.65 7.79
C GLY A 32 -7.84 0.00 6.67
N LEU A 33 -8.06 0.43 5.42
CA LEU A 33 -7.31 -0.05 4.26
C LEU A 33 -5.82 0.25 4.38
N GLY A 34 -5.45 1.45 4.84
CA GLY A 34 -4.07 1.86 5.04
C GLY A 34 -3.33 0.99 6.04
N LYS A 35 -3.97 0.64 7.16
CA LYS A 35 -3.42 -0.32 8.14
C LYS A 35 -3.26 -1.70 7.53
N ALA A 36 -4.25 -2.18 6.77
CA ALA A 36 -4.18 -3.47 6.09
C ALA A 36 -3.02 -3.54 5.07
N ILE A 37 -2.88 -2.53 4.22
CA ILE A 37 -1.80 -2.42 3.23
C ILE A 37 -0.44 -2.34 3.94
N LYS A 38 -0.33 -1.55 5.02
CA LYS A 38 0.90 -1.44 5.82
C LYS A 38 1.30 -2.78 6.42
N ASN A 39 0.36 -3.50 7.02
CA ASN A 39 0.61 -4.81 7.61
C ASN A 39 0.98 -5.84 6.54
N PHE A 40 0.30 -5.83 5.39
CA PHE A 40 0.60 -6.69 4.25
C PHE A 40 2.01 -6.45 3.70
N LYS A 41 2.37 -5.17 3.52
CA LYS A 41 3.73 -4.77 3.10
C LYS A 41 4.77 -5.26 4.08
N ASN A 42 4.56 -5.05 5.39
CA ASN A 42 5.51 -5.47 6.42
C ASN A 42 5.69 -6.99 6.45
N ALA A 43 4.60 -7.77 6.40
CA ALA A 43 4.69 -9.23 6.35
C ALA A 43 5.41 -9.73 5.08
N SER A 44 5.15 -9.11 3.94
CA SER A 44 5.82 -9.42 2.67
C SER A 44 7.32 -9.06 2.71
N SER A 45 7.67 -7.92 3.32
CA SER A 45 9.06 -7.46 3.48
C SER A 45 9.85 -8.27 4.51
N SER A 46 9.25 -8.69 5.62
CA SER A 46 9.90 -9.59 6.59
C SER A 46 10.25 -10.93 5.97
N LYS A 47 9.36 -11.51 5.16
CA LYS A 47 9.63 -12.76 4.41
C LYS A 47 10.85 -12.64 3.49
N LYS A 48 10.98 -11.51 2.76
CA LYS A 48 12.17 -11.25 1.92
C LYS A 48 13.47 -11.07 2.73
N ASN A 49 13.38 -10.52 3.94
CA ASN A 49 14.55 -10.25 4.78
C ASN A 49 15.02 -11.51 5.53
N GLU A 50 14.11 -12.41 5.89
CA GLU A 50 14.45 -13.71 6.51
C GLU A 50 15.19 -14.61 5.51
N GLU A 51 14.76 -14.67 4.26
CA GLU A 51 15.46 -15.42 3.18
C GLU A 51 16.86 -14.86 2.87
N GLN A 52 17.11 -13.55 3.10
CA GLN A 52 18.43 -12.94 2.92
C GLN A 52 19.37 -13.11 4.13
N LYS A 53 18.82 -13.33 5.33
CA LYS A 53 19.64 -13.55 6.53
C LYS A 53 20.22 -14.96 6.60
N GLU A 54 19.53 -15.95 6.03
CA GLU A 54 19.98 -17.36 6.08
C GLU A 54 21.12 -17.68 5.09
N GLN A 55 21.22 -16.95 3.97
CA GLN A 55 22.34 -17.12 3.02
C GLN A 55 23.67 -16.46 3.46
N LYS A 56 23.63 -15.52 4.41
CA LYS A 56 24.85 -14.81 4.84
C LYS A 56 25.64 -15.57 5.91
N THR A 57 25.03 -16.55 6.59
CA THR A 57 25.71 -17.35 7.63
C THR A 57 26.48 -18.53 7.04
N ILE A 58 25.97 -19.17 5.98
CA ILE A 58 26.57 -20.41 5.42
C ILE A 58 27.92 -20.17 4.70
N ASN A 59 28.23 -18.93 4.30
CA ASN A 59 29.45 -18.62 3.55
C ASN A 59 30.68 -18.30 4.42
N ASN A 60 30.53 -18.12 5.74
CA ASN A 60 31.65 -17.72 6.62
C ASN A 60 32.32 -18.88 7.37
N ASP A 61 31.78 -20.11 7.31
CA ASP A 61 32.36 -21.30 7.98
C ASP A 61 33.31 -22.13 7.09
N LYS A 62 33.70 -21.63 5.91
CA LYS A 62 34.59 -22.35 4.97
C LYS A 62 35.98 -21.73 4.81
N ALA A 63 36.36 -20.81 5.70
CA ALA A 63 37.62 -20.07 5.63
C ALA A 63 38.54 -20.29 6.84
N ASP A 64 38.34 -21.38 7.59
CA ASP A 64 39.27 -21.91 8.60
C ASP A 64 39.78 -23.30 8.21
#